data_AF-A0AAW2JDS7-F1
#
_entry.id   AF-A0AAW2JDS7-F1
#
_cell.length_a   1.000
_cell.length_b   1.000
_cell.length_c   1.000
_cell.angle_alpha   90.00
_cell.angle_beta   90.00
_cell.angle_gamma   90.00
#
_symmetry.space_group_name_H-M   'P 1'
#
loop_
_entity.id
_entity.type
_entity.pdbx_description
1 polymer ?
#
loop_
_entity_poly.entity_id
_entity_poly.type
_entity_poly.pdbx_seq_one_letter_code
_entity_poly.pdbx_strand_id
1 'polypeptide(L)'
;MLPGLEFQVGTGLRFYVWLDMWHPRGPLSQTFPRGPSITGLPTDSLLHNVIEQGRWNWPSVTDFDIQEIVAGLPLIHPNQPDSIRWKSRDGKFSTAAALKMLQPPSAAVRFQWLGVNWRRDTTWASKRWRGKHLLNAAARTMLSSLVYNIWIERNRRRFSSIASTAEIVARKAIEDVKFRIMSASLPPSVQRSALYKVWKIPWDFE
;
A
#
# COMPACT_ATOMS: atom_id res chain seq x y z
N MET A 1 12.31 -7.60 -3.55
CA MET A 1 10.83 -7.47 -3.39
C MET A 1 10.51 -6.66 -2.12
N LEU A 2 9.59 -5.70 -2.16
CA LEU A 2 9.29 -4.84 -1.00
C LEU A 2 8.55 -5.64 0.11
N PRO A 3 8.99 -5.61 1.37
CA PRO A 3 8.30 -6.30 2.47
C PRO A 3 6.80 -5.94 2.53
N GLY A 4 5.95 -6.95 2.36
CA GLY A 4 4.50 -6.83 2.44
C GLY A 4 3.77 -6.38 1.17
N LEU A 5 4.45 -6.23 0.03
CA LEU A 5 3.80 -6.09 -1.29
C LEU A 5 4.16 -7.25 -2.21
N GLU A 6 3.16 -7.81 -2.87
CA GLU A 6 3.24 -8.86 -3.87
C GLU A 6 2.82 -8.29 -5.22
N PHE A 7 3.70 -8.38 -6.21
CA PHE A 7 3.42 -8.00 -7.59
C PHE A 7 3.06 -9.28 -8.34
N GLN A 8 1.81 -9.38 -8.81
CA GLN A 8 1.36 -10.51 -9.60
C GLN A 8 1.41 -10.13 -11.09
N VAL A 9 2.17 -10.92 -11.85
CA VAL A 9 2.22 -10.83 -13.31
C VAL A 9 0.98 -11.52 -13.90
N GLY A 10 0.26 -10.79 -14.74
CA GLY A 10 -0.92 -11.23 -15.45
C GLY A 10 -0.71 -11.08 -16.96
N THR A 11 -1.51 -10.23 -17.61
CA THR A 11 -1.40 -9.94 -19.05
C THR A 11 -0.13 -9.16 -19.43
N GLY A 12 0.60 -8.58 -18.48
CA GLY A 12 1.81 -7.79 -18.73
C GLY A 12 1.54 -6.39 -19.30
N LEU A 13 0.29 -5.94 -19.35
CA LEU A 13 -0.12 -4.67 -19.97
C LEU A 13 0.04 -3.46 -19.05
N ARG A 14 0.32 -3.64 -17.76
CA ARG A 14 0.43 -2.54 -16.78
C ARG A 14 1.83 -2.33 -16.22
N PHE A 15 2.68 -3.33 -16.32
CA PHE A 15 4.03 -3.27 -15.77
C PHE A 15 5.05 -3.13 -16.88
N TYR A 16 6.01 -2.24 -16.66
CA TYR A 16 7.19 -2.11 -17.50
C TYR A 16 8.22 -3.16 -17.12
N VAL A 17 8.85 -3.77 -18.13
CA VAL A 17 9.90 -4.78 -17.99
C VAL A 17 11.01 -4.28 -17.08
N TRP A 18 11.49 -3.07 -17.35
CA TRP A 18 12.69 -2.53 -16.70
C TRP A 18 12.41 -1.75 -15.42
N LEU A 19 11.25 -1.08 -15.34
CA LEU A 19 11.01 -0.02 -14.34
C LEU A 19 10.19 -0.48 -13.13
N ASP A 20 9.39 -1.53 -13.26
CA ASP A 20 8.49 -1.99 -12.19
C ASP A 20 9.06 -3.17 -11.40
N MET A 21 8.58 -3.37 -10.16
CA MET A 21 9.11 -4.35 -9.20
C MET A 21 8.49 -5.75 -9.33
N TRP A 22 8.09 -6.16 -10.53
CA TRP A 22 7.45 -7.45 -10.78
C TRP A 22 8.39 -8.64 -10.58
N HIS A 23 9.71 -8.43 -10.73
CA HIS A 23 10.73 -9.46 -10.56
C HIS A 23 11.25 -9.54 -9.10
N PRO A 24 11.61 -10.72 -8.57
CA PRO A 24 12.10 -10.87 -7.19
C PRO A 24 13.30 -9.98 -6.84
N ARG A 25 14.20 -9.76 -7.81
CA ARG A 25 15.36 -8.88 -7.68
C ARG A 25 15.04 -7.37 -7.69
N GLY A 26 13.78 -6.98 -7.91
CA GLY A 26 13.37 -5.58 -8.00
C GLY A 26 13.33 -5.07 -9.45
N PRO A 27 13.32 -3.74 -9.67
CA PRO A 27 13.34 -3.14 -11.00
C PRO A 27 14.59 -3.58 -11.76
N LEU A 28 14.41 -4.21 -12.92
CA LEU A 28 15.53 -4.76 -13.68
C LEU A 28 16.51 -3.68 -14.15
N SER A 29 16.07 -2.42 -14.37
CA SER A 29 16.99 -1.32 -14.71
C SER A 29 17.96 -0.95 -13.58
N GLN A 30 17.60 -1.24 -12.33
CA GLN A 30 18.48 -1.00 -11.17
C GLN A 30 19.44 -2.17 -10.95
N THR A 31 18.98 -3.40 -11.13
CA THR A 31 19.80 -4.61 -10.91
C THR A 31 20.67 -4.95 -12.13
N PHE A 32 20.16 -4.74 -13.34
CA PHE A 32 20.77 -5.12 -14.61
C PHE A 32 20.74 -3.92 -15.59
N PRO A 33 21.55 -2.87 -15.34
CA PRO A 33 21.46 -1.61 -16.07
C PRO A 33 21.75 -1.72 -17.57
N ARG A 34 22.48 -2.77 -17.99
CA ARG A 34 22.75 -3.06 -19.41
C ARG A 34 21.65 -3.86 -20.12
N GLY A 35 20.65 -4.32 -19.37
CA GLY A 35 19.57 -5.18 -19.86
C GLY A 35 18.87 -4.65 -21.11
N PRO A 36 18.40 -3.39 -21.17
CA PRO A 36 17.75 -2.83 -22.36
C PRO A 36 18.61 -2.96 -23.63
N SER A 37 19.89 -2.61 -23.55
CA SER A 37 20.80 -2.67 -24.69
C SER A 37 21.13 -4.09 -25.12
N ILE A 38 21.31 -5.01 -24.17
CA ILE A 38 21.65 -6.41 -24.43
C ILE A 38 20.47 -7.17 -25.07
N THR A 39 19.26 -6.90 -24.59
CA THR A 39 18.04 -7.57 -25.05
C THR A 39 17.39 -6.91 -26.26
N GLY A 40 17.78 -5.68 -26.58
CA GLY A 40 17.13 -4.85 -27.59
C GLY A 40 15.73 -4.36 -27.20
N LEU A 41 15.31 -4.56 -25.94
CA LEU A 41 14.02 -4.10 -25.44
C LEU A 41 14.12 -2.64 -24.98
N PRO A 42 13.33 -1.71 -25.54
CA PRO A 42 13.25 -0.32 -25.06
C PRO A 42 12.99 -0.23 -23.55
N THR A 43 13.51 0.82 -22.89
CA THR A 43 13.39 1.03 -21.43
C THR A 43 11.94 1.14 -20.96
N ASP A 44 11.04 1.58 -21.85
CA ASP A 44 9.59 1.70 -21.65
C ASP A 44 8.81 0.49 -22.19
N SER A 45 9.48 -0.65 -22.46
CA SER A 45 8.81 -1.89 -22.86
C SER A 45 7.88 -2.40 -21.75
N LEU A 46 6.66 -2.76 -22.13
CA LEU A 46 5.72 -3.46 -21.26
C LEU A 46 6.06 -4.94 -21.15
N LEU A 47 5.73 -5.56 -20.01
CA LEU A 47 5.88 -6.99 -19.78
C LEU A 47 5.16 -7.84 -20.84
N HIS A 48 4.07 -7.33 -21.40
CA HIS A 48 3.34 -7.99 -22.47
C HIS A 48 4.24 -8.33 -23.67
N ASN A 49 5.26 -7.50 -23.97
CA ASN A 49 6.15 -7.73 -25.11
C ASN A 49 7.08 -8.94 -24.92
N VAL A 50 7.17 -9.46 -23.70
CA VAL A 50 7.98 -10.63 -23.32
C VAL A 50 7.10 -11.75 -22.74
N ILE A 51 5.79 -11.68 -22.99
CA ILE A 51 4.81 -12.69 -22.61
C ILE A 51 3.98 -13.07 -23.83
N GLU A 52 4.04 -14.34 -24.20
CA GLU A 52 3.27 -14.89 -25.31
C GLU A 52 2.49 -16.11 -24.85
N GLN A 53 1.17 -16.11 -25.11
CA GLN A 53 0.27 -17.22 -24.74
C GLN A 53 0.38 -17.67 -23.26
N GLY A 54 0.60 -16.71 -22.35
CA GLY A 54 0.75 -16.98 -20.91
C GLY A 54 2.09 -17.58 -20.51
N ARG A 55 3.09 -17.56 -21.39
CA ARG A 55 4.46 -18.01 -21.15
C ARG A 55 5.43 -16.86 -21.36
N TRP A 56 6.56 -16.93 -20.67
CA TRP A 56 7.65 -15.99 -20.91
C TRP A 56 8.27 -16.24 -22.29
N ASN A 57 8.30 -15.19 -23.11
CA ASN A 57 9.00 -15.15 -24.38
C ASN A 57 10.13 -14.12 -24.28
N TRP A 58 11.17 -14.47 -23.50
CA TRP A 58 12.31 -13.60 -23.27
C TRP A 58 13.32 -13.71 -24.42
N PRO A 59 14.02 -12.63 -24.80
CA PRO A 59 15.06 -12.71 -25.82
C PRO A 59 16.13 -13.75 -25.46
N SER A 60 16.43 -14.65 -26.40
CA SER A 60 17.45 -15.69 -26.26
C SER A 60 18.85 -15.08 -26.39
N VAL A 61 19.34 -14.50 -25.31
CA VAL A 61 20.68 -13.91 -25.21
C VAL A 61 21.51 -14.70 -24.20
N THR A 62 22.76 -15.04 -24.54
CA THR A 62 23.67 -15.84 -23.69
C THR A 62 24.35 -15.04 -22.58
N ASP A 63 23.96 -13.78 -22.40
CA ASP A 63 24.53 -12.89 -21.39
C ASP A 63 24.12 -13.36 -19.98
N PHE A 64 25.09 -13.36 -19.06
CA PHE A 64 24.91 -13.89 -17.71
C PHE A 64 23.84 -13.13 -16.92
N ASP A 65 23.75 -11.79 -17.09
CA ASP A 65 22.73 -10.98 -16.42
C ASP A 65 21.33 -11.42 -16.88
N ILE A 66 21.18 -11.72 -18.18
CA ILE A 66 19.91 -12.17 -18.76
C ILE A 66 19.56 -13.57 -18.28
N GLN A 67 20.53 -14.48 -18.20
CA GLN A 67 20.32 -15.79 -17.61
C GLN A 67 19.85 -15.69 -16.16
N GLU A 68 20.40 -14.74 -15.39
CA GLU A 68 19.98 -14.49 -14.02
C GLU A 68 18.54 -13.99 -13.94
N ILE A 69 18.13 -13.08 -14.83
CA ILE A 69 16.75 -12.61 -14.95
C ILE A 69 15.82 -13.79 -15.27
N VAL A 70 16.14 -14.57 -16.29
CA VAL A 70 15.30 -15.69 -16.77
C VAL A 70 15.14 -16.75 -15.68
N ALA A 71 16.19 -17.04 -14.90
CA ALA A 71 16.14 -17.98 -13.79
C ALA A 71 15.22 -17.54 -12.64
N GLY A 72 14.94 -16.24 -12.51
CA GLY A 72 14.14 -15.66 -11.43
C GLY A 72 12.70 -15.31 -11.80
N LEU A 73 12.25 -15.66 -13.01
CA LEU A 73 10.95 -15.23 -13.53
C LEU A 73 9.78 -15.78 -12.67
N PRO A 74 8.86 -14.91 -12.22
CA PRO A 74 7.70 -15.34 -11.44
C PRO A 74 6.67 -16.08 -12.32
N LEU A 75 5.74 -16.76 -11.66
CA LEU A 75 4.60 -17.40 -12.33
C LEU A 75 3.71 -16.33 -12.99
N ILE A 76 3.32 -16.57 -14.25
CA ILE A 76 2.32 -15.77 -14.95
C ILE A 76 0.94 -16.31 -14.61
N HIS A 77 -0.01 -15.42 -14.32
CA HIS A 77 -1.43 -15.76 -14.19
C HIS A 77 -2.17 -15.40 -15.48
N PRO A 78 -2.18 -16.31 -16.48
CA PRO A 78 -2.82 -16.02 -17.76
C PRO A 78 -4.30 -15.70 -17.56
N ASN A 79 -4.81 -14.74 -18.35
CA ASN A 79 -6.19 -14.24 -18.31
C ASN A 79 -6.55 -13.38 -17.09
N GLN A 80 -5.58 -12.94 -16.27
CA GLN A 80 -5.79 -11.94 -15.24
C GLN A 80 -4.99 -10.67 -15.54
N PRO A 81 -5.49 -9.46 -15.23
CA PRO A 81 -4.69 -8.25 -15.35
C PRO A 81 -3.57 -8.24 -14.29
N ASP A 82 -2.47 -7.55 -14.58
CA ASP A 82 -1.42 -7.33 -13.59
C ASP A 82 -1.98 -6.63 -12.35
N SER A 83 -1.48 -7.04 -11.17
CA SER A 83 -1.97 -6.51 -9.91
C SER A 83 -0.87 -6.37 -8.86
N ILE A 84 -1.01 -5.34 -8.02
CA ILE A 84 -0.17 -5.12 -6.85
C ILE A 84 -1.05 -5.38 -5.62
N ARG A 85 -0.63 -6.31 -4.78
CA ARG A 85 -1.35 -6.72 -3.57
C ARG A 85 -0.49 -6.54 -2.34
N TRP A 86 -1.14 -6.32 -1.22
CA TRP A 86 -0.49 -6.36 0.08
C TRP A 86 -0.50 -7.79 0.61
N LYS A 87 0.65 -8.30 1.06
CA LYS A 87 0.79 -9.62 1.67
C LYS A 87 0.91 -9.46 3.18
N SER A 88 -0.10 -9.94 3.92
CA SER A 88 -0.03 -10.13 5.37
C SER A 88 0.75 -11.42 5.70
N ARG A 89 1.20 -11.62 6.95
CA ARG A 89 1.77 -12.91 7.41
C ARG A 89 0.84 -14.09 7.11
N ASP A 90 -0.46 -13.85 7.16
CA ASP A 90 -1.50 -14.87 6.90
C ASP A 90 -1.98 -14.89 5.44
N GLY A 91 -1.29 -14.21 4.52
CA GLY A 91 -1.58 -14.24 3.09
C GLY A 91 -2.80 -13.47 2.60
N LYS A 92 -3.61 -12.86 3.50
CA LYS A 92 -4.76 -12.03 3.13
C LYS A 92 -4.70 -10.66 3.78
N PHE A 93 -4.37 -9.63 3.01
CA PHE A 93 -4.58 -8.24 3.41
C PHE A 93 -5.94 -7.77 2.88
N SER A 94 -6.84 -7.40 3.78
CA SER A 94 -8.11 -6.74 3.46
C SER A 94 -8.13 -5.35 4.07
N THR A 95 -9.03 -4.48 3.58
CA THR A 95 -9.27 -3.20 4.26
C THR A 95 -9.61 -3.42 5.73
N ALA A 96 -10.37 -4.49 6.05
CA ALA A 96 -10.65 -4.91 7.42
C ALA A 96 -9.39 -5.26 8.24
N ALA A 97 -8.41 -5.95 7.66
CA ALA A 97 -7.15 -6.26 8.34
C ALA A 97 -6.31 -5.01 8.60
N ALA A 98 -6.18 -4.13 7.60
CA ALA A 98 -5.53 -2.82 7.75
C ALA A 98 -6.21 -2.02 8.87
N LEU A 99 -7.53 -2.03 8.93
CA LEU A 99 -8.31 -1.33 9.94
C LEU A 99 -8.15 -1.93 11.34
N LYS A 100 -8.02 -3.25 11.49
CA LYS A 100 -7.70 -3.85 12.79
C LYS A 100 -6.38 -3.33 13.33
N MET A 101 -5.37 -3.14 12.48
CA MET A 101 -4.09 -2.54 12.87
C MET A 101 -4.19 -1.05 13.25
N LEU A 102 -5.24 -0.38 12.80
CA LEU A 102 -5.47 1.05 12.94
C LEU A 102 -6.59 1.38 13.92
N GLN A 103 -7.21 0.36 14.54
CA GLN A 103 -8.19 0.60 15.59
C GLN A 103 -7.51 1.37 16.73
N PRO A 104 -8.21 2.35 17.34
CA PRO A 104 -7.71 2.99 18.53
C PRO A 104 -7.39 1.93 19.59
N PRO A 105 -6.32 2.10 20.38
CA PRO A 105 -5.87 1.12 21.37
C PRO A 105 -6.85 0.92 22.54
N SER A 106 -8.01 1.59 22.53
CA SER A 106 -9.12 1.39 23.45
C SER A 106 -10.27 0.65 22.75
N ALA A 107 -10.71 -0.47 23.31
CA ALA A 107 -11.82 -1.26 22.79
C ALA A 107 -13.20 -0.55 22.87
N ALA A 108 -13.27 0.61 23.53
CA ALA A 108 -14.51 1.34 23.81
C ALA A 108 -15.13 2.01 22.58
N VAL A 109 -14.35 2.28 21.52
CA VAL A 109 -14.87 2.82 20.25
C VAL A 109 -14.33 2.01 19.10
N ARG A 110 -15.19 1.11 18.59
CA ARG A 110 -14.96 0.46 17.30
C ARG A 110 -15.41 1.42 16.22
N PHE A 111 -14.46 1.95 15.44
CA PHE A 111 -14.84 2.61 14.19
C PHE A 111 -15.48 1.55 13.29
N GLN A 112 -16.81 1.62 13.15
CA GLN A 112 -17.52 0.78 12.18
C GLN A 112 -16.97 1.10 10.80
N TRP A 113 -16.58 0.06 10.08
CA TRP A 113 -16.12 0.13 8.70
C TRP A 113 -16.46 -1.20 8.05
N LEU A 114 -17.00 -1.15 6.83
CA LEU A 114 -17.60 -2.33 6.19
C LEU A 114 -16.58 -3.42 5.84
N GLY A 115 -15.36 -3.02 5.50
CA GLY A 115 -14.25 -3.95 5.26
C GLY A 115 -14.40 -4.76 3.98
N VAL A 116 -15.16 -4.24 3.00
CA VAL A 116 -15.57 -4.96 1.80
C VAL A 116 -14.59 -4.71 0.66
N ASN A 117 -14.42 -3.45 0.27
CA ASN A 117 -13.39 -2.99 -0.67
C ASN A 117 -13.31 -1.47 -0.61
N TRP A 118 -12.18 -0.91 -1.05
CA TRP A 118 -11.90 0.53 -0.99
C TRP A 118 -13.03 1.41 -1.53
N ARG A 119 -13.61 1.06 -2.69
CA ARG A 119 -14.67 1.87 -3.33
C ARG A 119 -15.95 1.89 -2.50
N ARG A 120 -16.43 0.73 -2.03
CA ARG A 120 -17.65 0.67 -1.21
C ARG A 120 -17.44 1.30 0.16
N ASP A 121 -16.28 1.02 0.75
CA ASP A 121 -15.89 1.50 2.06
C ASP A 121 -15.80 3.03 2.12
N THR A 122 -15.13 3.66 1.15
CA THR A 122 -15.04 5.13 1.04
C THR A 122 -16.39 5.78 0.76
N THR A 123 -17.21 5.15 -0.08
CA THR A 123 -18.57 5.62 -0.40
C THR A 123 -19.49 5.55 0.83
N TRP A 124 -19.36 4.51 1.65
CA TRP A 124 -20.08 4.39 2.90
C TRP A 124 -19.61 5.44 3.92
N ALA A 125 -18.29 5.57 4.10
CA ALA A 125 -17.71 6.51 5.06
C ALA A 125 -18.10 7.97 4.75
N SER A 126 -18.10 8.34 3.46
CA SER A 126 -18.48 9.69 3.00
C SER A 126 -19.96 10.01 3.23
N LYS A 127 -20.83 8.99 3.36
CA LYS A 127 -22.24 9.15 3.74
C LYS A 127 -22.41 9.16 5.26
N ARG A 128 -21.76 8.23 5.97
CA ARG A 128 -21.92 8.01 7.41
C ARG A 128 -21.32 9.13 8.27
N TRP A 129 -20.19 9.68 7.84
CA TRP A 129 -19.45 10.70 8.59
C TRP A 129 -19.70 12.11 8.04
N ARG A 130 -20.93 12.42 7.59
CA ARG A 130 -21.31 13.77 7.18
C ARG A 130 -21.55 14.69 8.38
N GLY A 131 -21.54 16.00 8.11
CA GLY A 131 -21.87 17.03 9.10
C GLY A 131 -20.70 17.48 9.99
N LYS A 132 -21.01 18.33 10.97
CA LYS A 132 -20.05 19.03 11.85
C LYS A 132 -19.82 18.33 13.21
N HIS A 133 -20.48 17.19 13.46
CA HIS A 133 -20.32 16.46 14.71
C HIS A 133 -18.85 16.06 14.93
N LEU A 134 -18.31 16.28 16.14
CA LEU A 134 -16.88 16.15 16.42
C LEU A 134 -16.34 14.75 16.10
N LEU A 135 -17.08 13.70 16.47
CA LEU A 135 -16.71 12.32 16.16
C LEU A 135 -16.66 12.03 14.65
N ASN A 136 -17.53 12.65 13.86
CA ASN A 136 -17.52 12.50 12.40
C ASN A 136 -16.32 13.24 11.80
N ALA A 137 -15.99 14.43 12.31
CA ALA A 137 -14.80 15.16 11.91
C ALA A 137 -13.53 14.36 12.24
N ALA A 138 -13.42 13.81 13.45
CA ALA A 138 -12.32 12.95 13.85
C ALA A 138 -12.20 11.70 12.98
N ALA A 139 -13.32 11.05 12.63
CA ALA A 139 -13.34 9.88 11.74
C ALA A 139 -12.83 10.22 10.33
N ARG A 140 -13.22 11.37 9.77
CA ARG A 140 -12.70 11.86 8.49
C ARG A 140 -11.21 12.16 8.55
N THR A 141 -10.75 12.86 9.59
CA THR A 141 -9.32 13.14 9.81
C THR A 141 -8.52 11.84 9.90
N MET A 142 -9.03 10.85 10.64
CA MET A 142 -8.42 9.52 10.72
C MET A 142 -8.26 8.92 9.33
N LEU A 143 -9.34 8.81 8.55
CA LEU A 143 -9.27 8.26 7.20
C LEU A 143 -8.27 9.02 6.31
N SER A 144 -8.25 10.35 6.36
CA SER A 144 -7.30 11.17 5.62
C SER A 144 -5.85 10.88 6.02
N SER A 145 -5.55 10.79 7.31
CA SER A 145 -4.22 10.42 7.83
C SER A 145 -3.80 9.03 7.40
N LEU A 146 -4.72 8.06 7.40
CA LEU A 146 -4.46 6.71 6.92
C LEU A 146 -4.11 6.70 5.43
N VAL A 147 -4.94 7.35 4.60
CA VAL A 147 -4.72 7.45 3.15
C VAL A 147 -3.39 8.12 2.85
N TYR A 148 -3.08 9.21 3.56
CA TYR A 148 -1.84 9.93 3.42
C TYR A 148 -0.62 9.07 3.77
N ASN A 149 -0.66 8.36 4.90
CA ASN A 149 0.45 7.50 5.33
C ASN A 149 0.62 6.26 4.44
N ILE A 150 -0.46 5.73 3.85
CA ILE A 150 -0.37 4.68 2.84
C ILE A 150 0.24 5.23 1.54
N TRP A 151 -0.18 6.42 1.12
CA TRP A 151 0.32 7.06 -0.09
C TRP A 151 1.81 7.40 0.01
N ILE A 152 2.25 7.98 1.13
CA ILE A 152 3.67 8.31 1.34
C ILE A 152 4.53 7.04 1.39
N GLU A 153 4.04 5.97 2.03
CA GLU A 153 4.73 4.68 2.05
C GLU A 153 4.81 4.08 0.64
N ARG A 154 3.72 4.07 -0.13
CA ARG A 154 3.71 3.60 -1.52
C ARG A 154 4.73 4.37 -2.37
N ASN A 155 4.82 5.68 -2.20
CA ASN A 155 5.78 6.51 -2.93
C ASN A 155 7.23 6.23 -2.50
N ARG A 156 7.52 6.13 -1.20
CA ARG A 156 8.87 5.76 -0.71
C ARG A 156 9.31 4.40 -1.26
N ARG A 157 8.40 3.45 -1.27
CA ARG A 157 8.62 2.12 -1.85
C ARG A 157 8.93 2.17 -3.34
N ARG A 158 8.19 3.00 -4.09
CA ARG A 158 8.35 3.13 -5.56
C ARG A 158 9.61 3.89 -5.95
N PHE A 159 9.92 4.97 -5.26
CA PHE A 159 10.96 5.93 -5.69
C PHE A 159 12.26 5.84 -4.90
N SER A 160 12.28 5.16 -3.76
CA SER A 160 13.48 5.04 -2.91
C SER A 160 13.85 3.60 -2.57
N SER A 161 13.07 2.61 -3.03
CA SER A 161 13.26 1.18 -2.71
C SER A 161 13.32 0.85 -1.21
N ILE A 162 12.94 1.79 -0.33
CA ILE A 162 12.85 1.63 1.13
C ILE A 162 11.41 1.26 1.48
N ALA A 163 11.24 0.20 2.26
CA ALA A 163 9.94 -0.26 2.75
C ALA A 163 9.92 -0.36 4.27
N SER A 164 8.91 0.24 4.89
CA SER A 164 8.59 0.04 6.31
C SER A 164 7.72 -1.20 6.48
N THR A 165 7.73 -1.83 7.64
CA THR A 165 6.73 -2.87 7.96
C THR A 165 5.33 -2.26 8.07
N ALA A 166 4.29 -3.08 7.87
CA ALA A 166 2.90 -2.63 8.03
C ALA A 166 2.63 -2.04 9.42
N GLU A 167 3.29 -2.57 10.45
CA GLU A 167 3.21 -2.08 11.83
C GLU A 167 3.78 -0.65 11.97
N ILE A 168 4.94 -0.38 11.34
CA ILE A 168 5.55 0.96 11.36
C ILE A 168 4.65 1.97 10.65
N VAL A 169 4.07 1.60 9.50
CA VAL A 169 3.15 2.48 8.76
C VAL A 169 1.90 2.77 9.57
N ALA A 170 1.34 1.74 10.22
CA ALA A 170 0.19 1.90 11.11
C ALA A 170 0.50 2.84 12.29
N ARG A 171 1.68 2.72 12.91
CA ARG A 171 2.12 3.58 14.00
C ARG A 171 2.22 5.05 13.59
N LYS A 172 2.89 5.32 12.46
CA LYS A 172 2.98 6.68 11.88
C LYS A 172 1.61 7.29 11.62
N ALA A 173 0.68 6.47 11.11
CA ALA A 173 -0.67 6.92 10.83
C ALA A 173 -1.45 7.23 12.13
N ILE A 174 -1.32 6.40 13.17
CA ILE A 174 -1.93 6.65 14.49
C ILE A 174 -1.35 7.92 15.13
N GLU A 175 -0.04 8.11 15.07
CA GLU A 175 0.65 9.31 15.59
C GLU A 175 0.19 10.58 14.87
N ASP A 176 0.08 10.56 13.54
CA ASP A 176 -0.45 11.68 12.76
C ASP A 176 -1.90 12.01 13.16
N VAL A 177 -2.74 11.00 13.41
CA VAL A 177 -4.11 11.22 13.89
C VAL A 177 -4.12 11.87 15.28
N LYS A 178 -3.32 11.36 16.23
CA LYS A 178 -3.20 11.96 17.57
C LYS A 178 -2.75 13.42 17.45
N PHE A 179 -1.73 13.68 16.65
CA PHE A 179 -1.19 15.03 16.46
C PHE A 179 -2.25 15.99 15.90
N ARG A 180 -3.03 15.56 14.91
CA ARG A 180 -4.12 16.36 14.33
C ARG A 180 -5.28 16.59 15.30
N ILE A 181 -5.59 15.64 16.18
CA ILE A 181 -6.60 15.82 17.22
C ILE A 181 -6.11 16.86 18.24
N MET A 182 -4.85 16.75 18.67
CA MET A 182 -4.24 17.69 19.62
C MET A 182 -4.15 19.11 19.06
N SER A 183 -3.78 19.25 17.78
CA SER A 183 -3.63 20.56 17.12
C SER A 183 -4.96 21.22 16.72
N ALA A 184 -6.08 20.51 16.77
CA ALA A 184 -7.39 21.04 16.41
C ALA A 184 -8.00 22.00 17.46
N SER A 185 -7.33 22.22 18.60
CA SER A 185 -7.72 23.18 19.66
C SER A 185 -9.21 23.10 20.04
N LEU A 186 -9.69 21.88 20.31
CA LEU A 186 -11.10 21.61 20.55
C LEU A 186 -11.56 22.20 21.91
N PRO A 187 -12.75 22.82 22.01
CA PRO A 187 -13.25 23.32 23.28
C PRO A 187 -13.52 22.17 24.28
N PRO A 188 -13.38 22.41 25.60
CA PRO A 188 -13.76 21.44 26.62
C PRO A 188 -15.20 20.98 26.42
N SER A 189 -15.40 19.67 26.28
CA SER A 189 -16.71 19.08 26.08
C SER A 189 -16.66 17.57 26.36
N VAL A 190 -17.81 16.97 26.67
CA VAL A 190 -17.94 15.50 26.81
C VAL A 190 -17.42 14.78 25.56
N GLN A 191 -17.64 15.35 24.39
CA GLN A 191 -17.18 14.79 23.11
C GLN A 191 -15.65 14.85 22.97
N ARG A 192 -15.00 15.94 23.42
CA ARG A 192 -13.53 16.04 23.45
C ARG A 192 -12.94 15.02 24.43
N SER A 193 -13.49 14.93 25.64
CA SER A 193 -13.04 13.96 26.66
C SER A 193 -13.17 12.52 26.19
N ALA A 194 -14.30 12.18 25.56
CA ALA A 194 -14.50 10.88 24.93
C ALA A 194 -13.47 10.62 23.83
N LEU A 195 -13.22 11.58 22.95
CA LEU A 195 -12.25 11.45 21.86
C LEU A 195 -10.82 11.22 22.39
N TYR A 196 -10.35 12.02 23.34
CA TYR A 196 -8.99 11.87 23.89
C TYR A 196 -8.82 10.51 24.61
N LYS A 197 -9.84 10.07 25.34
CA LYS A 197 -9.85 8.76 26.02
C LYS A 197 -9.77 7.60 25.03
N VAL A 198 -10.50 7.70 23.91
CA VAL A 198 -10.44 6.70 22.82
C VAL A 198 -9.05 6.60 22.23
N TRP A 199 -8.40 7.74 22.00
CA TRP A 199 -7.09 7.80 21.35
C TRP A 199 -5.90 7.68 22.30
N LYS A 200 -6.13 7.52 23.61
CA LYS A 200 -5.09 7.52 24.65
C LYS A 200 -4.12 8.70 24.45
N ILE A 201 -4.69 9.90 24.32
CA ILE A 201 -3.95 11.15 24.27
C ILE A 201 -3.75 11.64 25.72
N PRO A 202 -2.52 11.95 26.16
CA PRO A 202 -2.27 12.50 27.50
C PRO A 202 -3.05 13.81 27.72
N TRP A 203 -3.50 14.05 28.94
CA TRP A 203 -4.17 15.30 29.33
C TRP A 203 -3.22 16.13 30.20
N ASP A 204 -3.17 17.45 29.98
CA ASP A 204 -2.32 18.38 30.76
C ASP A 204 -2.98 18.87 32.08
N PHE A 205 -3.95 18.14 32.63
CA PHE A 205 -4.60 18.49 33.89
C PHE A 205 -4.81 17.22 34.74
N GLU A 206 -3.72 16.72 35.30
CA GLU A 206 -3.68 16.08 36.61
C GLU A 206 -2.78 16.92 37.52
#